data_AF-A0A9Q6I6K3-F1
#
_entry.id   AF-A0A9Q6I6K3-F1
#
_cell.length_a   1.000
_cell.length_b   1.000
_cell.length_c   1.000
_cell.angle_alpha   90.00
_cell.angle_beta   90.00
_cell.angle_gamma   90.00
#
_symmetry.space_group_name_H-M   'P 1'
#
loop_
_entity.id
_entity.type
_entity.pdbx_description
1 polymer ?
#
loop_
_entity_poly.entity_id
_entity_poly.type
_entity_poly.pdbx_seq_one_letter_code
_entity_poly.pdbx_strand_id
1 'polypeptide(L)'
;MHARSGVSPVFLRLNLFLHGGLFHFKPFRLYAAPTRPDIDVKAIRDFPSIMIAVFQARENMMRRRACVIKRYVSAYPDPLFVEAGDVAVVSHCDLAWRGWLWIILPGGKAGWAPQQYFSLRSPNQVICRQAYSAQELTVSPGEPVSVTTSLNDWYWAERASGECGWVPGECIRLLDD
;
A
#
# COMPACT_ATOMS: atom_id res chain seq x y z
N MET A 1 25.79 -46.41 9.81
CA MET A 1 24.40 -46.53 9.31
C MET A 1 23.55 -45.47 10.01
N HIS A 2 22.94 -44.57 9.25
CA HIS A 2 22.20 -43.40 9.76
C HIS A 2 20.82 -43.80 10.33
N ALA A 3 20.50 -43.29 11.53
CA ALA A 3 19.14 -43.23 12.05
C ALA A 3 18.47 -41.93 11.59
N ARG A 4 17.28 -42.05 10.99
CA ARG A 4 16.46 -40.93 10.48
C ARG A 4 15.74 -40.23 11.64
N SER A 5 15.96 -38.94 11.85
CA SER A 5 15.07 -38.09 12.66
C SER A 5 14.15 -37.30 11.74
N GLY A 6 12.91 -37.75 11.58
CA GLY A 6 11.86 -37.01 10.87
C GLY A 6 11.26 -35.93 11.77
N VAL A 7 11.24 -34.69 11.30
CA VAL A 7 10.53 -33.57 11.95
C VAL A 7 9.20 -33.39 11.22
N SER A 8 8.08 -33.61 11.91
CA SER A 8 6.75 -33.29 11.38
C SER A 8 6.46 -31.79 11.59
N PRO A 9 6.01 -31.05 10.56
CA PRO A 9 5.61 -29.66 10.72
C PRO A 9 4.32 -29.56 11.56
N VAL A 10 4.32 -28.68 12.56
CA VAL A 10 3.11 -28.28 13.28
C VAL A 10 2.52 -27.07 12.55
N PHE A 11 1.27 -27.19 12.10
CA PHE A 11 0.55 -26.10 11.43
C PHE A 11 -0.29 -25.35 12.47
N LEU A 12 0.10 -24.12 12.81
CA LEU A 12 -0.81 -23.19 13.49
C LEU A 12 -1.56 -22.37 12.44
N ARG A 13 -2.88 -22.54 12.39
CA ARG A 13 -3.78 -21.59 11.72
C ARG A 13 -4.03 -20.42 12.65
N LEU A 14 -3.54 -19.23 12.32
CA LEU A 14 -4.06 -17.98 12.89
C LEU A 14 -5.19 -17.47 12.00
N ASN A 15 -6.39 -17.35 12.58
CA ASN A 15 -7.46 -16.55 12.01
C ASN A 15 -7.45 -15.19 12.73
N LEU A 16 -7.15 -14.10 12.03
CA LEU A 16 -7.42 -12.75 12.54
C LEU A 16 -8.73 -12.25 11.92
N PHE A 17 -9.65 -11.79 12.75
CA PHE A 17 -10.85 -11.07 12.32
C PHE A 17 -10.62 -9.57 12.54
N LEU A 18 -10.50 -8.82 11.45
CA LEU A 18 -10.63 -7.36 11.47
C LEU A 18 -11.67 -6.99 10.41
N HIS A 19 -12.77 -6.40 10.85
CA HIS A 19 -13.82 -5.76 10.03
C HIS A 19 -14.33 -6.58 8.83
N GLY A 20 -15.07 -7.66 9.13
CA GLY A 20 -16.09 -8.19 8.21
C GLY A 20 -15.64 -9.10 7.06
N GLY A 21 -14.35 -9.44 6.95
CA GLY A 21 -13.84 -10.35 5.92
C GLY A 21 -12.84 -11.37 6.45
N LEU A 22 -12.98 -12.65 6.06
CA LEU A 22 -12.06 -13.72 6.41
C LEU A 22 -10.86 -13.71 5.44
N PHE A 23 -9.75 -13.08 5.81
CA PHE A 23 -8.53 -13.10 4.99
C PHE A 23 -7.76 -14.41 5.19
N HIS A 24 -7.63 -15.22 4.13
CA HIS A 24 -6.83 -16.45 4.14
C HIS A 24 -5.40 -16.15 3.70
N PHE A 25 -4.48 -15.95 4.65
CA PHE A 25 -3.06 -15.85 4.34
C PHE A 25 -2.46 -17.25 4.12
N LYS A 26 -1.65 -17.41 3.06
CA LYS A 26 -0.85 -18.63 2.88
C LYS A 26 0.07 -18.82 4.10
N PRO A 27 0.23 -20.06 4.60
CA PRO A 27 1.06 -20.31 5.78
C PRO A 27 2.53 -19.92 5.49
N PHE A 28 3.10 -19.07 6.34
CA PHE A 28 4.55 -18.85 6.38
C PHE A 28 5.23 -20.08 7.01
N ARG A 29 6.27 -20.58 6.35
CA ARG A 29 7.07 -21.72 6.84
C ARG A 29 8.08 -21.19 7.85
N LEU A 30 7.74 -21.23 9.14
CA LEU A 30 8.74 -21.06 10.20
C LEU A 30 9.56 -22.35 10.31
N TYR A 31 10.85 -22.27 10.01
CA TYR A 31 11.80 -23.30 10.43
C TYR A 31 12.02 -23.10 11.93
N ALA A 32 11.56 -24.05 12.75
CA ALA A 32 11.92 -24.08 14.15
C ALA A 32 13.43 -24.34 14.26
N ALA A 33 14.20 -23.33 14.66
CA ALA A 33 15.54 -23.54 15.19
C ALA A 33 15.44 -24.38 16.49
N PRO A 34 16.44 -25.22 16.80
CA PRO A 34 16.37 -26.10 17.96
C PRO A 34 16.24 -25.29 19.25
N THR A 35 15.12 -25.54 19.93
CA THR A 35 14.81 -25.29 21.35
C THR A 35 15.82 -24.45 22.14
N ARG A 36 15.55 -23.14 22.27
CA ARG A 36 15.91 -22.41 23.49
C ARG A 36 14.70 -22.40 24.43
N PRO A 37 14.81 -22.89 25.67
CA PRO A 37 13.69 -22.96 26.59
C PRO A 37 13.50 -21.64 27.34
N ASP A 38 13.33 -20.52 26.64
CA ASP A 38 13.06 -19.21 27.28
C ASP A 38 12.16 -18.33 26.40
N ILE A 39 11.10 -18.91 25.81
CA ILE A 39 10.06 -18.09 25.19
C ILE A 39 9.26 -17.45 26.33
N ASP A 40 9.57 -16.19 26.63
CA ASP A 40 8.78 -15.36 27.53
C ASP A 40 7.33 -15.30 27.04
N VAL A 41 6.42 -15.88 27.82
CA VAL A 41 4.98 -15.95 27.53
C VAL A 41 4.34 -14.55 27.45
N LYS A 42 4.98 -13.49 27.95
CA LYS A 42 4.55 -12.10 27.68
C LYS A 42 4.69 -11.72 26.20
N ALA A 43 5.75 -12.14 25.53
CA ALA A 43 5.97 -11.84 24.11
C ALA A 43 4.89 -12.43 23.19
N ILE A 44 4.19 -13.49 23.64
CA ILE A 44 3.06 -14.10 22.92
C ILE A 44 1.76 -13.28 23.09
N ARG A 45 1.59 -12.59 24.23
CA ARG A 45 0.42 -11.71 24.47
C ARG A 45 0.57 -10.34 23.84
N ASP A 46 1.82 -9.85 23.75
CA ASP A 46 2.14 -8.60 23.07
C ASP A 46 2.26 -8.78 21.55
N PHE A 47 2.08 -10.00 21.02
CA PHE A 47 2.25 -10.32 19.60
C PHE A 47 1.40 -9.44 18.65
N PRO A 48 0.11 -9.13 18.93
CA PRO A 48 -0.64 -8.18 18.10
C PRO A 48 -0.08 -6.76 18.20
N SER A 49 0.26 -6.31 19.41
CA SER A 49 0.78 -4.95 19.66
C SER A 49 2.17 -4.75 19.08
N ILE A 50 3.05 -5.75 19.17
CA ILE A 50 4.39 -5.75 18.59
C ILE A 50 4.31 -5.84 17.07
N MET A 51 3.43 -6.67 16.50
CA MET A 51 3.26 -6.72 15.04
C MET A 51 2.67 -5.42 14.49
N ILE A 52 1.72 -4.80 15.20
CA ILE A 52 1.18 -3.47 14.86
C ILE A 52 2.28 -2.41 15.01
N ALA A 53 3.04 -2.41 16.11
CA ALA A 53 4.12 -1.46 16.33
C ALA A 53 5.27 -1.63 15.31
N VAL A 54 5.59 -2.86 14.90
CA VAL A 54 6.59 -3.14 13.86
C VAL A 54 6.06 -2.75 12.48
N PHE A 55 4.78 -2.95 12.20
CA PHE A 55 4.15 -2.49 10.95
C PHE A 55 4.10 -0.96 10.89
N GLN A 56 3.65 -0.30 11.96
CA GLN A 56 3.67 1.15 12.12
C GLN A 56 5.10 1.71 12.09
N ALA A 57 6.06 1.06 12.72
CA ALA A 57 7.47 1.46 12.65
C ALA A 57 8.04 1.31 11.24
N ARG A 58 7.65 0.26 10.49
CA ARG A 58 8.05 0.09 9.08
C ARG A 58 7.36 1.11 8.16
N GLU A 59 6.09 1.45 8.38
CA GLU A 59 5.42 2.55 7.67
C GLU A 59 6.04 3.91 8.00
N ASN A 60 6.33 4.16 9.28
CA ASN A 60 7.00 5.37 9.74
C ASN A 60 8.45 5.46 9.23
N MET A 61 9.14 4.34 9.05
CA MET A 61 10.51 4.30 8.52
C MET A 61 10.59 4.53 7.01
N MET A 62 9.45 4.52 6.30
CA MET A 62 9.35 4.90 4.89
C MET A 62 8.77 6.31 4.69
N ARG A 63 8.43 7.00 5.78
CA ARG A 63 7.91 8.37 5.76
C ARG A 63 9.06 9.36 5.68
N ARG A 64 9.25 10.00 4.53
CA ARG A 64 10.28 11.00 4.28
C ARG A 64 9.71 12.40 4.50
N ARG A 65 10.46 13.27 5.18
CA ARG A 65 10.09 14.68 5.28
C ARG A 65 10.25 15.36 3.93
N ALA A 66 9.36 16.28 3.63
CA ALA A 66 9.37 17.02 2.39
C ALA A 66 8.77 18.43 2.57
N CYS A 67 9.05 19.30 1.60
CA CYS A 67 8.47 20.63 1.52
C CYS A 67 7.87 20.85 0.13
N VAL A 68 6.71 21.47 0.08
CA VAL A 68 6.06 21.86 -1.18
C VAL A 68 6.81 23.05 -1.77
N ILE A 69 7.21 22.96 -3.04
CA ILE A 69 7.99 24.00 -3.74
C ILE A 69 7.22 24.68 -4.88
N LYS A 70 6.10 24.09 -5.33
CA LYS A 70 5.18 24.67 -6.31
C LYS A 70 3.74 24.45 -5.86
N ARG A 71 2.85 25.39 -6.19
CA ARG A 71 1.41 25.24 -5.94
C ARG A 71 0.86 24.12 -6.81
N TYR A 72 -0.05 23.34 -6.24
CA TYR A 72 -0.86 22.38 -6.98
C TYR A 72 -2.28 22.37 -6.42
N VAL A 73 -3.28 22.35 -7.30
CA VAL A 73 -4.70 22.26 -6.94
C VAL A 73 -5.21 20.95 -7.50
N SER A 74 -5.86 20.15 -6.66
CA SER A 74 -6.45 18.89 -7.11
C SER A 74 -7.39 19.14 -8.28
N ALA A 75 -7.24 18.34 -9.32
CA ALA A 75 -8.06 18.41 -10.51
C ALA A 75 -9.36 17.60 -10.37
N TYR A 76 -9.41 16.65 -9.43
CA TYR A 76 -10.49 15.67 -9.30
C TYR A 76 -11.09 15.66 -7.89
N PRO A 77 -12.14 16.47 -7.62
CA PRO A 77 -12.75 16.56 -6.29
C PRO A 77 -13.55 15.31 -5.87
N ASP A 78 -13.93 14.45 -6.83
CA ASP A 78 -14.54 13.14 -6.58
C ASP A 78 -13.57 12.03 -6.99
N PRO A 79 -12.64 11.61 -6.10
CA PRO A 79 -11.57 10.70 -6.47
C PRO A 79 -12.09 9.28 -6.73
N LEU A 80 -11.43 8.61 -7.66
CA LEU A 80 -11.61 7.19 -7.91
C LEU A 80 -11.04 6.37 -6.74
N PHE A 81 -11.79 5.36 -6.29
CA PHE A 81 -11.31 4.35 -5.37
C PHE A 81 -11.55 2.96 -5.97
N VAL A 82 -10.57 2.08 -5.82
CA VAL A 82 -10.64 0.68 -6.26
C VAL A 82 -10.09 -0.24 -5.19
N GLU A 83 -10.66 -1.43 -5.07
CA GLU A 83 -10.21 -2.51 -4.21
C GLU A 83 -9.52 -3.63 -4.99
N ALA A 84 -8.76 -4.46 -4.29
CA ALA A 84 -8.18 -5.66 -4.88
C ALA A 84 -9.29 -6.60 -5.37
N GLY A 85 -9.23 -7.00 -6.63
CA GLY A 85 -10.25 -7.83 -7.29
C GLY A 85 -11.20 -7.04 -8.19
N ASP A 86 -11.26 -5.71 -8.06
CA ASP A 86 -12.12 -4.88 -8.91
C ASP A 86 -11.73 -5.01 -10.38
N VAL A 87 -12.75 -5.10 -11.25
CA VAL A 87 -12.59 -5.13 -12.70
C VAL A 87 -12.91 -3.76 -13.26
N ALA A 88 -12.03 -3.23 -14.11
CA ALA A 88 -12.25 -1.94 -14.78
C ALA A 88 -11.98 -2.06 -16.29
N VAL A 89 -12.61 -1.18 -17.07
CA VAL A 89 -12.29 -0.97 -18.49
C VAL A 89 -11.18 0.07 -18.61
N VAL A 90 -10.19 -0.20 -19.45
CA VAL A 90 -9.16 0.81 -19.79
C VAL A 90 -9.67 1.63 -20.96
N SER A 91 -9.82 2.93 -20.76
CA SER A 91 -10.27 3.85 -21.81
C SER A 91 -9.10 4.31 -22.67
N HIS A 92 -8.08 4.93 -22.04
CA HIS A 92 -6.88 5.40 -22.72
C HIS A 92 -5.66 5.28 -21.80
N CYS A 93 -4.49 5.11 -22.41
CA CYS A 93 -3.19 5.29 -21.75
C CYS A 93 -2.55 6.55 -22.36
N ASP A 94 -2.08 7.46 -21.52
CA ASP A 94 -1.55 8.74 -21.97
C ASP A 94 -0.01 8.69 -21.98
N LEU A 95 0.59 9.09 -23.10
CA LEU A 95 2.04 9.21 -23.23
C LEU A 95 2.60 10.36 -22.36
N ALA A 96 1.78 11.38 -22.08
CA ALA A 96 2.11 12.47 -21.17
C ALA A 96 2.21 12.00 -19.71
N TRP A 97 1.45 10.95 -19.35
CA TRP A 97 1.38 10.40 -17.99
C TRP A 97 1.77 8.92 -17.97
N ARG A 98 3.06 8.67 -18.24
CA ARG A 98 3.60 7.31 -18.32
C ARG A 98 3.31 6.51 -17.05
N GLY A 99 2.83 5.28 -17.23
CA GLY A 99 2.49 4.38 -16.13
C GLY A 99 1.10 4.63 -15.51
N TRP A 100 0.33 5.60 -15.99
CA TRP A 100 -1.05 5.84 -15.57
C TRP A 100 -2.05 5.35 -16.63
N LEU A 101 -3.15 4.78 -16.16
CA LEU A 101 -4.30 4.35 -16.96
C LEU A 101 -5.51 5.20 -16.59
N TRP A 102 -6.26 5.67 -17.57
CA TRP A 102 -7.62 6.15 -17.32
C TRP A 102 -8.56 4.94 -17.32
N ILE A 103 -9.07 4.59 -16.14
CA ILE A 103 -9.94 3.43 -15.96
C ILE A 103 -11.38 3.84 -15.68
N ILE A 104 -12.33 2.98 -16.05
CA ILE A 104 -13.76 3.17 -15.83
C ILE A 104 -14.30 1.93 -15.10
N LEU A 105 -14.90 2.13 -13.94
CA LEU A 105 -15.52 1.08 -13.13
C LEU A 105 -16.93 0.71 -13.60
N PRO A 106 -17.45 -0.47 -13.21
CA PRO A 106 -18.86 -0.77 -13.32
C PRO A 106 -19.67 0.28 -12.55
N GLY A 107 -20.49 1.06 -13.27
CA GLY A 107 -21.19 2.23 -12.72
C GLY A 107 -20.71 3.57 -13.28
N GLY A 108 -19.65 3.56 -14.10
CA GLY A 108 -19.23 4.73 -14.88
C GLY A 108 -18.28 5.69 -14.17
N LYS A 109 -17.97 5.47 -12.88
CA LYS A 109 -16.93 6.24 -12.18
C LYS A 109 -15.59 5.98 -12.85
N ALA A 110 -14.84 7.05 -13.10
CA ALA A 110 -13.59 7.00 -13.83
C ALA A 110 -12.51 7.85 -13.18
N GLY A 111 -11.25 7.50 -13.45
CA GLY A 111 -10.11 8.24 -12.92
C GLY A 111 -8.78 7.61 -13.31
N TRP A 112 -7.70 8.31 -12.96
CA TRP A 112 -6.34 7.81 -13.13
C TRP A 112 -6.03 6.72 -12.12
N ALA A 113 -5.38 5.65 -12.58
CA ALA A 113 -4.89 4.59 -11.72
C ALA A 113 -3.54 4.06 -12.24
N PRO A 114 -2.64 3.61 -11.35
CA PRO A 114 -1.29 3.21 -11.73
C PRO A 114 -1.30 1.84 -12.40
N GLN A 115 -0.75 1.74 -13.61
CA GLN A 115 -0.73 0.53 -14.42
C GLN A 115 -0.16 -0.69 -13.67
N GLN A 116 0.90 -0.51 -12.88
CA GLN A 116 1.52 -1.57 -12.08
C GLN A 116 0.57 -2.28 -11.10
N TYR A 117 -0.53 -1.64 -10.71
CA TYR A 117 -1.50 -2.23 -9.77
C TYR A 117 -2.52 -3.11 -10.46
N PHE A 118 -2.46 -3.24 -11.78
CA PHE A 118 -3.44 -3.96 -12.58
C PHE A 118 -2.83 -5.15 -13.30
N SER A 119 -3.64 -6.17 -13.53
CA SER A 119 -3.34 -7.29 -14.44
C SER A 119 -4.34 -7.29 -15.58
N LEU A 120 -3.90 -7.69 -16.78
CA LEU A 120 -4.80 -7.82 -17.91
C LEU A 120 -5.79 -8.97 -17.66
N ARG A 121 -7.09 -8.68 -17.81
CA ARG A 121 -8.18 -9.66 -17.73
C ARG A 121 -8.65 -10.09 -19.13
N SER A 122 -8.79 -9.11 -20.02
CA SER A 122 -9.17 -9.26 -21.43
C SER A 122 -8.59 -8.07 -22.21
N PRO A 123 -8.70 -8.01 -23.55
CA PRO A 123 -8.07 -6.95 -24.35
C PRO A 123 -8.34 -5.50 -23.89
N ASN A 124 -9.49 -5.23 -23.28
CA ASN A 124 -9.87 -3.90 -22.80
C ASN A 124 -10.19 -3.83 -21.31
N GLN A 125 -9.98 -4.91 -20.55
CA GLN A 125 -10.27 -4.94 -19.12
C GLN A 125 -9.06 -5.35 -18.30
N VAL A 126 -9.01 -4.79 -17.10
CA VAL A 126 -8.01 -5.08 -16.09
C VAL A 126 -8.63 -5.49 -14.78
N ILE A 127 -7.91 -6.29 -13.99
CA ILE A 127 -8.22 -6.60 -12.59
C ILE A 127 -7.21 -5.90 -11.70
N CYS A 128 -7.72 -5.16 -10.72
CA CYS A 128 -6.91 -4.50 -9.69
C CYS A 128 -6.33 -5.54 -8.73
N ARG A 129 -5.04 -5.44 -8.41
CA ARG A 129 -4.32 -6.39 -7.55
C ARG A 129 -4.21 -5.92 -6.10
N GLN A 130 -4.41 -4.62 -5.86
CA GLN A 130 -4.30 -3.99 -4.55
C GLN A 130 -5.16 -2.72 -4.52
N ALA A 131 -5.62 -2.32 -3.33
CA ALA A 131 -6.42 -1.11 -3.19
C ALA A 131 -5.65 0.14 -3.64
N TYR A 132 -6.39 1.10 -4.21
CA TYR A 132 -5.83 2.37 -4.69
C TYR A 132 -6.86 3.50 -4.63
N SER A 133 -6.37 4.68 -4.25
CA SER A 133 -7.13 5.94 -4.28
C SER A 133 -6.45 6.93 -5.22
N ALA A 134 -7.24 7.51 -6.13
CA ALA A 134 -6.84 8.62 -6.99
C ALA A 134 -6.95 9.98 -6.29
N GLN A 135 -7.14 10.00 -4.97
CA GLN A 135 -7.19 11.24 -4.19
C GLN A 135 -5.90 12.03 -4.35
N GLU A 136 -6.06 13.31 -4.66
CA GLU A 136 -4.97 14.27 -4.80
C GLU A 136 -5.04 15.27 -3.64
N LEU A 137 -3.89 15.84 -3.30
CA LEU A 137 -3.79 16.83 -2.23
C LEU A 137 -3.53 18.21 -2.82
N THR A 138 -4.40 19.18 -2.51
CA THR A 138 -4.14 20.59 -2.84
C THR A 138 -3.10 21.15 -1.89
N VAL A 139 -2.05 21.77 -2.44
CA VAL A 139 -0.89 22.25 -1.68
C VAL A 139 -0.38 23.61 -2.18
N SER A 140 0.19 24.39 -1.27
CA SER A 140 0.87 25.66 -1.55
C SER A 140 2.38 25.58 -1.23
N PRO A 141 3.22 26.37 -1.92
CA PRO A 141 4.65 26.44 -1.63
C PRO A 141 4.94 26.79 -0.17
N GLY A 142 5.95 26.14 0.41
CA GLY A 142 6.37 26.31 1.81
C GLY A 142 5.66 25.38 2.80
N GLU A 143 4.60 24.68 2.38
CA GLU A 143 3.91 23.73 3.26
C GLU A 143 4.80 22.52 3.58
N PRO A 144 4.98 22.16 4.87
CA PRO A 144 5.66 20.94 5.25
C PRO A 144 4.73 19.74 5.09
N VAL A 145 5.22 18.68 4.45
CA VAL A 145 4.49 17.42 4.27
C VAL A 145 5.39 16.22 4.55
N SER A 146 4.76 15.10 4.82
CA SER A 146 5.41 13.80 4.91
C SER A 146 5.03 12.97 3.70
N VAL A 147 5.98 12.28 3.08
CA VAL A 147 5.76 11.44 1.91
C VAL A 147 5.99 9.98 2.28
N THR A 148 5.03 9.10 1.97
CA THR A 148 5.14 7.66 2.29
C THR A 148 5.32 6.78 1.06
N THR A 149 4.89 7.24 -0.12
CA THR A 149 4.96 6.48 -1.37
C THR A 149 5.38 7.37 -2.51
N SER A 150 6.21 6.84 -3.42
CA SER A 150 6.51 7.43 -4.71
C SER A 150 6.01 6.50 -5.82
N LEU A 151 5.31 7.04 -6.81
CA LEU A 151 4.72 6.28 -7.88
C LEU A 151 4.61 7.11 -9.15
N ASN A 152 5.25 6.68 -10.24
CA ASN A 152 5.18 7.33 -11.56
C ASN A 152 5.40 8.86 -11.52
N ASP A 153 6.43 9.30 -10.77
CA ASP A 153 6.75 10.72 -10.54
C ASP A 153 5.73 11.51 -9.71
N TRP A 154 4.86 10.83 -8.96
CA TRP A 154 3.99 11.41 -7.94
C TRP A 154 4.36 10.91 -6.55
N TYR A 155 4.03 11.71 -5.54
CA TYR A 155 4.21 11.35 -4.14
C TYR A 155 2.87 11.30 -3.41
N TRP A 156 2.64 10.25 -2.63
CA TRP A 156 1.56 10.24 -1.65
C TRP A 156 2.02 11.05 -0.45
N ALA A 157 1.46 12.25 -0.31
CA ALA A 157 1.83 13.21 0.72
C ALA A 157 0.74 13.26 1.80
N GLU A 158 1.15 13.54 3.02
CA GLU A 158 0.30 13.75 4.19
C GLU A 158 0.76 15.03 4.88
N ARG A 159 -0.16 15.96 5.13
CA ARG A 159 0.12 17.18 5.88
C ARG A 159 -0.16 16.98 7.37
N ALA A 160 0.28 17.92 8.21
CA ALA A 160 0.18 17.80 9.67
C ALA A 160 -1.26 17.62 10.21
N SER A 161 -2.29 18.05 9.47
CA SER A 161 -3.69 17.80 9.86
C SER A 161 -4.23 16.43 9.47
N GLY A 162 -3.42 15.56 8.86
CA GLY A 162 -3.78 14.19 8.46
C GLY A 162 -4.44 14.07 7.09
N GLU A 163 -4.71 15.18 6.38
CA GLU A 163 -5.15 15.09 4.99
C GLU A 163 -4.02 14.51 4.13
N CYS A 164 -4.37 13.56 3.26
CA CYS A 164 -3.44 12.89 2.39
C CYS A 164 -3.94 12.80 0.96
N GLY A 165 -3.01 12.67 0.01
CA GLY A 165 -3.30 12.56 -1.40
C GLY A 165 -2.03 12.59 -2.26
N TRP A 166 -2.19 12.26 -3.53
CA TRP A 166 -1.13 12.39 -4.52
C TRP A 166 -0.82 13.86 -4.82
N VAL A 167 0.47 14.17 -4.90
CA VAL A 167 1.02 15.46 -5.34
C VAL A 167 2.05 15.20 -6.44
N PRO A 168 2.08 16.00 -7.53
CA PRO A 168 3.09 15.85 -8.56
C PRO A 168 4.50 15.98 -7.97
N GLY A 169 5.42 15.13 -8.41
CA GLY A 169 6.79 15.09 -7.90
C GLY A 169 7.53 16.42 -8.06
N GLU A 170 7.25 17.16 -9.13
CA GLU A 170 7.82 18.49 -9.35
C GLU A 170 7.36 19.58 -8.37
N CYS A 171 6.29 19.33 -7.62
CA CYS A 171 5.80 20.21 -6.57
C CYS A 171 6.44 19.90 -5.22
N ILE A 172 7.19 18.81 -5.09
CA ILE A 172 7.75 18.32 -3.83
C ILE A 172 9.28 18.34 -3.86
N ARG A 173 9.88 18.89 -2.82
CA ARG A 173 11.30 18.69 -2.51
C ARG A 173 11.40 17.77 -1.30
N LEU A 174 11.97 16.59 -1.49
CA LEU A 174 12.34 15.72 -0.39
C LEU A 174 13.46 16.38 0.42
N LEU A 175 13.34 16.32 1.74
CA LEU A 175 14.36 16.81 2.66
C LEU A 175 15.20 15.60 3.07
N ASP A 176 16.52 15.73 2.97
CA ASP A 176 17.42 14.74 3.53
C ASP A 176 17.45 14.90 5.07
N ASP A 177 17.49 13.77 5.78
CA ASP A 177 17.59 13.72 7.24
C ASP A 177 19.05 13.84 7.72
#